data_AF-A0A4R8MXU0-F1
#
_entry.id   AF-A0A4R8MXU0-F1
#
_cell.length_a   1.000
_cell.length_b   1.000
_cell.length_c   1.000
_cell.angle_alpha   90.00
_cell.angle_beta   90.00
_cell.angle_gamma   90.00
#
_symmetry.space_group_name_H-M   'P 1'
#
loop_
_entity.id
_entity.type
_entity.pdbx_description
1 polymer ?
#
loop_
_entity_poly.entity_id
_entity_poly.type
_entity_poly.pdbx_seq_one_letter_code
_entity_poly.pdbx_strand_id
1 'polypeptide(L)'
;MLVPIRLKRNIILSAVVLALISCSSFPIGSGYTSKPNTIVYSKPDDKSTIVSELKKDSHFNIITYNYFKSNQKGKLWHKIKQENVVGYIEENVGDNSNSPTQLFLTTNEPIYGFVVASSLVLRSQPNTTSAAIEKLATKEIVSVIEEGKNSVIVNGKTGSWAKVKTKNNNVGFVFTPYLMLSKSPDNFVIGEDIESKEKGWAYTTTFPNTVYIKKHGKLYPVENDQVSENEFYLLDSRYITKDGKVFFHIYKQTGRKADWYSEIEVEYSTDCYISSNHVKVSDRYAVLYSQFKESDKKKRKLIEFLDQQSGEEIDPAKSDFYTFISKKEKYHVIITSTKSEFEDCRDCFYGDDYNLVFVFHEKDNQFKKIFSSGGSRSASFGETNKNFYITIATSPLPEGDESPSTIKSSKYKFNGTNFDLESEEKN
;
A
#
# COMPACT_ATOMS: atom_id res chain seq x y z
N MET A 1 -22.93 -54.38 75.94
CA MET A 1 -24.07 -53.57 76.45
C MET A 1 -23.69 -52.12 76.23
N LEU A 2 -24.40 -51.24 75.52
CA LEU A 2 -25.76 -51.19 74.98
C LEU A 2 -25.73 -50.42 73.66
N VAL A 3 -26.63 -50.77 72.76
CA VAL A 3 -27.12 -50.04 71.58
C VAL A 3 -28.59 -49.70 71.88
N PRO A 4 -29.33 -48.74 71.26
CA PRO A 4 -29.06 -47.51 70.49
C PRO A 4 -29.81 -46.27 71.10
N ILE A 5 -29.94 -45.08 70.47
CA ILE A 5 -31.06 -44.67 69.60
C ILE A 5 -30.73 -43.34 68.86
N ARG A 6 -31.19 -43.31 67.60
CA ARG A 6 -31.12 -42.29 66.54
C ARG A 6 -31.75 -40.93 66.89
N LEU A 7 -31.25 -39.87 66.25
CA LEU A 7 -32.15 -38.90 65.59
C LEU A 7 -31.52 -38.35 64.29
N LYS A 8 -32.27 -38.47 63.19
CA LYS A 8 -31.94 -37.99 61.85
C LYS A 8 -32.04 -36.46 61.79
N ARG A 9 -31.15 -35.80 61.05
CA ARG A 9 -31.47 -34.51 60.41
C ARG A 9 -30.74 -34.39 59.07
N ASN A 10 -31.56 -34.26 58.03
CA ASN A 10 -31.17 -34.07 56.64
C ASN A 10 -30.31 -32.82 56.48
N ILE A 11 -29.12 -32.95 55.88
CA ILE A 11 -28.44 -31.86 55.20
C ILE A 11 -27.94 -32.44 53.88
N ILE A 12 -28.72 -32.20 52.82
CA ILE A 12 -28.26 -32.27 51.45
C ILE A 12 -27.41 -31.01 51.26
N LEU A 13 -26.09 -31.11 51.46
CA LEU A 13 -25.16 -30.03 51.12
C LEU A 13 -24.52 -30.35 49.77
N SER A 14 -25.09 -29.73 48.75
CA SER A 14 -24.51 -29.34 47.46
C SER A 14 -23.07 -29.80 47.18
N ALA A 15 -22.95 -30.90 46.44
CA ALA A 15 -21.70 -31.33 45.78
C ALA A 15 -21.80 -31.13 44.26
N VAL A 16 -22.30 -29.97 43.82
CA VAL A 16 -22.37 -29.54 42.41
C VAL A 16 -22.00 -28.06 42.31
N VAL A 17 -20.75 -27.72 42.65
CA VAL A 17 -20.12 -26.44 42.28
C VAL A 17 -18.69 -26.73 41.80
N LEU A 18 -18.58 -27.66 40.85
CA LEU A 18 -17.32 -28.01 40.17
C LEU A 18 -17.61 -28.24 38.67
N ALA A 19 -18.25 -27.26 38.05
CA ALA A 19 -18.29 -27.07 36.60
C ALA A 19 -18.49 -25.57 36.35
N LEU A 20 -17.91 -25.05 35.26
CA LEU A 20 -17.77 -23.62 34.91
C LEU A 20 -16.45 -22.95 35.33
N ILE A 21 -15.31 -23.62 35.16
CA ILE A 21 -14.17 -22.89 34.57
C ILE A 21 -14.56 -22.71 33.10
N SER A 22 -15.32 -21.65 32.81
CA SER A 22 -15.50 -21.18 31.45
C SER A 22 -14.10 -20.97 30.88
N CYS A 23 -13.77 -21.74 29.85
CA CYS A 23 -12.56 -21.60 29.06
C CYS A 23 -12.63 -20.25 28.32
N SER A 24 -12.49 -19.14 29.05
CA SER A 24 -12.41 -17.79 28.53
C SER A 24 -11.05 -17.64 27.89
N SER A 25 -10.96 -18.05 26.64
CA SER A 25 -9.80 -17.72 25.81
C SER A 25 -9.69 -16.20 25.75
N PHE A 26 -8.63 -15.65 26.35
CA PHE A 26 -8.37 -14.22 26.30
C PHE A 26 -8.06 -13.82 24.85
N PRO A 27 -8.57 -12.66 24.38
CA PRO A 27 -8.16 -12.12 23.10
C PRO A 27 -6.65 -11.92 23.06
N ILE A 28 -6.01 -12.36 21.98
CA ILE A 28 -4.58 -12.13 21.70
C ILE A 28 -4.37 -10.91 20.80
N GLY A 29 -5.46 -10.20 20.48
CA GLY A 29 -5.47 -9.11 19.53
C GLY A 29 -6.88 -8.72 19.08
N SER A 30 -6.95 -7.76 18.16
CA SER A 30 -8.18 -7.27 17.55
C SER A 30 -8.13 -7.33 16.03
N GLY A 31 -9.27 -7.25 15.37
CA GLY A 31 -9.36 -7.21 13.93
C GLY A 31 -10.48 -6.33 13.42
N TYR A 32 -10.31 -5.85 12.19
CA TYR A 32 -11.23 -4.94 11.52
C TYR A 32 -11.46 -5.38 10.07
N THR A 33 -12.69 -5.29 9.58
CA THR A 33 -12.98 -5.58 8.17
C THR A 33 -12.82 -4.32 7.31
N SER A 34 -12.11 -4.43 6.19
CA SER A 34 -11.95 -3.37 5.19
C SER A 34 -13.00 -3.46 4.07
N LYS A 35 -13.55 -4.67 3.85
CA LYS A 35 -14.56 -4.98 2.83
C LYS A 35 -15.84 -5.53 3.47
N PRO A 36 -17.01 -5.33 2.85
CA PRO A 36 -18.24 -5.99 3.29
C PRO A 36 -18.15 -7.51 3.03
N ASN A 37 -19.00 -8.26 3.73
CA ASN A 37 -19.26 -9.69 3.50
C ASN A 37 -18.10 -10.64 3.82
N THR A 38 -17.35 -10.35 4.88
CA THR A 38 -16.36 -11.33 5.38
C THR A 38 -17.09 -12.46 6.10
N ILE A 39 -16.98 -13.67 5.57
CA ILE A 39 -17.70 -14.84 6.07
C ILE A 39 -16.99 -15.43 7.29
N VAL A 40 -17.77 -15.73 8.33
CA VAL A 40 -17.30 -16.42 9.53
C VAL A 40 -17.84 -17.84 9.53
N TYR A 41 -16.94 -18.81 9.60
CA TYR A 41 -17.21 -20.23 9.53
C TYR A 41 -17.24 -20.89 10.90
N SER A 42 -18.06 -21.92 11.07
CA SER A 42 -18.13 -22.72 12.32
C SER A 42 -16.85 -23.53 12.57
N LYS A 43 -16.11 -23.88 11.52
CA LYS A 43 -14.85 -24.62 11.55
C LYS A 43 -13.85 -23.94 10.60
N PRO A 44 -12.54 -24.20 10.74
CA PRO A 44 -11.52 -23.73 9.79
C PRO A 44 -11.60 -24.54 8.47
N ASP A 45 -12.72 -24.35 7.76
CA ASP A 45 -13.11 -25.04 6.54
C ASP A 45 -14.16 -24.20 5.80
N ASP A 46 -13.87 -23.82 4.57
CA ASP A 46 -14.70 -22.96 3.73
C ASP A 46 -16.00 -23.64 3.26
N LYS A 47 -16.12 -24.94 3.50
CA LYS A 47 -17.35 -25.72 3.31
C LYS A 47 -18.16 -25.89 4.59
N SER A 48 -17.66 -25.42 5.73
CA SER A 48 -18.40 -25.53 6.98
C SER A 48 -19.54 -24.51 7.06
N THR A 49 -20.45 -24.73 8.01
CA THR A 49 -21.60 -23.84 8.21
C THR A 49 -21.13 -22.42 8.52
N ILE A 50 -21.70 -21.44 7.82
CA ILE A 50 -21.53 -20.03 8.08
C ILE A 50 -22.25 -19.69 9.39
N VAL A 51 -21.54 -19.10 10.35
CA VAL A 51 -22.08 -18.72 11.66
C VAL A 51 -22.35 -17.22 11.77
N SER A 52 -21.69 -16.41 10.93
CA SER A 52 -21.91 -14.97 10.87
C SER A 52 -21.32 -14.39 9.57
N GLU A 53 -21.71 -13.16 9.26
CA GLU A 53 -21.17 -12.35 8.19
C GLU A 53 -20.79 -10.98 8.75
N LEU A 54 -19.50 -10.63 8.64
CA LEU A 54 -18.99 -9.34 9.10
C LEU A 54 -19.24 -8.27 8.04
N LYS A 55 -19.91 -7.20 8.45
CA LYS A 55 -20.09 -5.99 7.63
C LYS A 55 -18.76 -5.24 7.53
N LYS A 56 -18.65 -4.30 6.59
CA LYS A 56 -17.50 -3.39 6.50
C LYS A 56 -17.31 -2.64 7.83
N ASP A 57 -16.06 -2.40 8.22
CA ASP A 57 -15.65 -1.67 9.43
C ASP A 57 -16.09 -2.34 10.75
N SER A 58 -16.44 -3.63 10.70
CA SER A 58 -16.75 -4.44 11.88
C SER A 58 -15.48 -4.71 12.69
N HIS A 59 -15.59 -4.59 14.00
CA HIS A 59 -14.55 -4.95 14.96
C HIS A 59 -14.79 -6.35 15.54
N PHE A 60 -13.73 -7.12 15.73
CA PHE A 60 -13.77 -8.43 16.37
C PHE A 60 -12.49 -8.70 17.17
N ASN A 61 -12.57 -9.63 18.12
CA ASN A 61 -11.43 -10.09 18.89
C ASN A 61 -10.79 -11.31 18.23
N ILE A 62 -9.46 -11.36 18.20
CA ILE A 62 -8.70 -12.52 17.74
C ILE A 62 -8.44 -13.42 18.94
N ILE A 63 -8.85 -14.68 18.82
CA ILE A 63 -8.68 -15.71 19.85
C ILE A 63 -7.50 -16.62 19.52
N THR A 64 -7.31 -16.93 18.24
CA THR A 64 -6.20 -17.76 17.76
C THR A 64 -5.76 -17.25 16.39
N TYR A 65 -4.46 -17.06 16.23
CA TYR A 65 -3.82 -16.61 15.01
C TYR A 65 -3.06 -17.78 14.37
N ASN A 66 -3.08 -17.89 13.03
CA ASN A 66 -2.40 -18.93 12.25
C ASN A 66 -2.76 -20.37 12.64
N TYR A 67 -4.07 -20.68 12.65
CA TYR A 67 -4.52 -22.06 12.75
C TYR A 67 -4.27 -22.80 11.42
N PHE A 68 -3.34 -23.76 11.44
CA PHE A 68 -3.05 -24.62 10.29
C PHE A 68 -3.88 -25.90 10.34
N LYS A 69 -4.61 -26.19 9.26
CA LYS A 69 -5.13 -27.54 9.00
C LYS A 69 -4.08 -28.29 8.18
N SER A 70 -3.60 -29.45 8.65
CA SER A 70 -2.41 -30.14 8.10
C SER A 70 -2.48 -30.51 6.61
N ASN A 71 -3.65 -30.36 5.96
CA ASN A 71 -3.91 -30.82 4.59
C ASN A 71 -4.39 -29.71 3.63
N GLN A 72 -4.26 -28.41 3.98
CA GLN A 72 -4.57 -27.29 3.07
C GLN A 72 -3.35 -26.38 2.91
N LYS A 73 -2.63 -26.50 1.79
CA LYS A 73 -1.58 -25.53 1.43
C LYS A 73 -2.22 -24.19 1.07
N GLY A 74 -1.76 -23.10 1.68
CA GLY A 74 -2.04 -21.72 1.26
C GLY A 74 -3.17 -20.97 1.98
N LYS A 75 -3.89 -21.60 2.92
CA LYS A 75 -4.96 -20.95 3.70
C LYS A 75 -4.59 -20.86 5.17
N LEU A 76 -4.61 -19.64 5.72
CA LEU A 76 -4.52 -19.40 7.17
C LEU A 76 -5.92 -19.21 7.73
N TRP A 77 -6.16 -19.77 8.90
CA TRP A 77 -7.42 -19.60 9.61
C TRP A 77 -7.19 -18.88 10.92
N HIS A 78 -8.07 -17.93 11.25
CA HIS A 78 -8.03 -17.21 12.52
C HIS A 78 -9.33 -17.46 13.26
N LYS A 79 -9.21 -17.94 14.50
CA LYS A 79 -10.37 -18.05 15.38
C LYS A 79 -10.68 -16.68 15.95
N ILE A 80 -11.90 -16.21 15.75
CA ILE A 80 -12.33 -14.88 16.19
C ILE A 80 -13.56 -14.98 17.08
N LYS A 81 -13.80 -13.90 17.82
CA LYS A 81 -15.01 -13.67 18.58
C LYS A 81 -15.55 -12.29 18.28
N GLN A 82 -16.77 -12.22 17.76
CA GLN A 82 -17.52 -10.97 17.63
C GLN A 82 -18.76 -11.09 18.51
N GLU A 83 -18.92 -10.18 19.46
CA GLU A 83 -19.99 -10.23 20.47
C GLU A 83 -20.03 -11.62 21.15
N ASN A 84 -21.06 -12.42 20.88
CA ASN A 84 -21.22 -13.78 21.42
C ASN A 84 -20.97 -14.90 20.38
N VAL A 85 -20.62 -14.55 19.13
CA VAL A 85 -20.35 -15.53 18.07
C VAL A 85 -18.86 -15.83 18.01
N VAL A 86 -18.52 -17.12 18.08
CA VAL A 86 -17.16 -17.62 17.89
C VAL A 86 -17.12 -18.41 16.59
N GLY A 87 -16.13 -18.13 15.75
CA GLY A 87 -15.93 -18.85 14.50
C GLY A 87 -14.56 -18.59 13.90
N TYR A 88 -14.41 -18.88 12.62
CA TYR A 88 -13.16 -18.87 11.90
C TYR A 88 -13.27 -18.00 10.65
N ILE A 89 -12.29 -17.12 10.46
CA ILE A 89 -12.12 -16.37 9.21
C ILE A 89 -10.90 -16.91 8.46
N GLU A 90 -10.99 -16.88 7.14
CA GLU A 90 -9.92 -17.31 6.23
C GLU A 90 -9.06 -16.10 5.81
N GLU A 91 -7.75 -16.29 5.79
CA GLU A 91 -6.77 -15.38 5.21
C GLU A 91 -5.97 -16.12 4.12
N ASN A 92 -5.94 -15.55 2.92
CA ASN A 92 -5.16 -16.08 1.81
C ASN A 92 -3.70 -15.64 1.96
N VAL A 93 -2.79 -16.61 2.02
CA VAL A 93 -1.35 -16.32 2.12
C VAL A 93 -0.85 -15.82 0.76
N GLY A 94 -0.33 -14.59 0.71
CA GLY A 94 0.33 -14.00 -0.47
C GLY A 94 -0.42 -12.84 -1.13
N ASP A 95 -1.66 -12.53 -0.73
CA ASP A 95 -2.42 -11.37 -1.21
C ASP A 95 -2.24 -10.17 -0.26
N ASN A 96 -1.01 -9.68 -0.18
CA ASN A 96 -0.56 -8.75 0.87
C ASN A 96 -1.05 -7.31 0.71
N SER A 97 -1.72 -6.93 -0.39
CA SER A 97 -2.11 -5.52 -0.62
C SER A 97 -3.61 -5.27 -0.49
N ASN A 98 -4.44 -6.31 -0.30
CA ASN A 98 -5.90 -6.16 -0.38
C ASN A 98 -6.73 -7.12 0.48
N SER A 99 -6.18 -7.58 1.61
CA SER A 99 -6.90 -8.44 2.56
C SER A 99 -8.23 -7.80 3.02
N PRO A 100 -9.36 -8.55 3.02
CA PRO A 100 -10.66 -8.05 3.48
C PRO A 100 -10.68 -7.76 4.98
N THR A 101 -9.66 -8.22 5.71
CA THR A 101 -9.49 -8.03 7.16
C THR A 101 -8.12 -7.47 7.47
N GLN A 102 -8.05 -6.60 8.47
CA GLN A 102 -6.82 -6.12 9.08
C GLN A 102 -6.75 -6.70 10.50
N LEU A 103 -5.69 -7.46 10.78
CA LEU A 103 -5.48 -8.20 12.01
C LEU A 103 -4.38 -7.51 12.84
N PHE A 104 -4.62 -7.34 14.13
CA PHE A 104 -3.74 -6.68 15.07
C PHE A 104 -3.45 -7.62 16.23
N LEU A 105 -2.19 -7.91 16.51
CA LEU A 105 -1.82 -8.75 17.65
C LEU A 105 -1.17 -7.92 18.74
N THR A 106 -1.50 -8.22 20.00
CA THR A 106 -0.89 -7.59 21.15
C THR A 106 0.63 -7.80 21.14
N THR A 107 1.37 -6.75 21.48
CA THR A 107 2.82 -6.82 21.58
C THR A 107 3.24 -7.54 22.86
N ASN A 108 4.15 -8.50 22.74
CA ASN A 108 4.69 -9.24 23.90
C ASN A 108 5.85 -8.48 24.58
N GLU A 109 6.42 -7.50 23.88
CA GLU A 109 7.50 -6.64 24.33
C GLU A 109 7.07 -5.18 24.15
N PRO A 110 7.58 -4.24 24.97
CA PRO A 110 7.29 -2.84 24.77
C PRO A 110 7.86 -2.37 23.43
N ILE A 111 6.99 -1.83 22.58
CA ILE A 111 7.38 -1.21 21.31
C ILE A 111 6.92 0.24 21.38
N TYR A 112 7.80 1.15 20.99
CA TYR A 112 7.56 2.58 20.93
C TYR A 112 7.71 3.06 19.50
N GLY A 113 6.92 4.07 19.13
CA GLY A 113 7.01 4.75 17.84
C GLY A 113 7.37 6.21 18.04
N PHE A 114 8.44 6.65 17.39
CA PHE A 114 8.80 8.06 17.27
C PHE A 114 8.23 8.63 15.98
N VAL A 115 7.39 9.66 16.09
CA VAL A 115 6.69 10.25 14.94
C VAL A 115 7.68 11.01 14.07
N VAL A 116 7.92 10.50 12.87
CA VAL A 116 8.79 11.14 11.88
C VAL A 116 8.03 11.99 10.88
N ALA A 117 6.71 11.82 10.78
CA ALA A 117 5.88 12.56 9.82
C ALA A 117 5.58 13.99 10.28
N SER A 118 5.53 14.91 9.33
CA SER A 118 5.13 16.30 9.55
C SER A 118 3.67 16.46 9.99
N SER A 119 2.82 15.47 9.69
CA SER A 119 1.43 15.44 10.12
C SER A 119 0.93 13.99 10.19
N LEU A 120 0.97 13.40 11.38
CA LEU A 120 0.37 12.09 11.65
C LEU A 120 -0.93 12.27 12.42
N VAL A 121 -1.97 11.51 12.05
CA VAL A 121 -3.29 11.57 12.68
C VAL A 121 -3.56 10.23 13.36
N LEU A 122 -3.85 10.27 14.66
CA LEU A 122 -4.40 9.15 15.42
C LEU A 122 -5.87 8.97 15.03
N ARG A 123 -6.24 7.78 14.60
CA ARG A 123 -7.58 7.49 14.08
C ARG A 123 -8.34 6.46 14.92
N SER A 124 -9.65 6.52 14.86
CA SER A 124 -10.54 5.58 15.56
C SER A 124 -10.52 4.16 14.98
N GLN A 125 -10.18 4.01 13.70
CA GLN A 125 -10.05 2.72 13.01
C GLN A 125 -8.83 2.74 12.07
N PRO A 126 -8.29 1.57 11.67
CA PRO A 126 -7.12 1.47 10.80
C PRO A 126 -7.44 1.77 9.32
N ASN A 127 -7.99 2.94 9.05
CA ASN A 127 -8.29 3.43 7.71
C ASN A 127 -8.23 4.96 7.66
N THR A 128 -7.99 5.53 6.48
CA THR A 128 -7.81 6.99 6.28
C THR A 128 -9.10 7.80 6.35
N THR A 129 -10.27 7.15 6.36
CA THR A 129 -11.59 7.80 6.36
C THR A 129 -12.25 7.87 7.73
N SER A 130 -11.74 7.11 8.71
CA SER A 130 -12.28 7.07 10.06
C SER A 130 -12.00 8.37 10.82
N ALA A 131 -12.79 8.60 11.86
CA ALA A 131 -12.71 9.82 12.67
C ALA A 131 -11.29 10.01 13.22
N ALA A 132 -10.78 11.23 13.06
CA ALA A 132 -9.54 11.69 13.67
C ALA A 132 -9.76 11.92 15.17
N ILE A 133 -8.92 11.32 16.00
CA ILE A 133 -8.94 11.47 17.47
C ILE A 133 -8.00 12.62 17.87
N GLU A 134 -6.77 12.58 17.37
CA GLU A 134 -5.69 13.49 17.76
C GLU A 134 -4.71 13.67 16.59
N LYS A 135 -4.12 14.85 16.45
CA LYS A 135 -2.99 15.08 15.55
C LYS A 135 -1.71 14.94 16.37
N LEU A 136 -0.85 14.00 15.98
CA LEU A 136 0.43 13.76 16.64
C LEU A 136 1.51 14.67 16.05
N ALA A 137 2.32 15.25 16.92
CA ALA A 137 3.41 16.13 16.51
C ALA A 137 4.64 15.33 16.05
N THR A 138 5.45 15.90 15.15
CA THR A 138 6.78 15.38 14.85
C THR A 138 7.59 15.24 16.13
N LYS A 139 8.37 14.17 16.26
CA LYS A 139 9.18 13.78 17.42
C LYS A 139 8.38 13.34 18.66
N GLU A 140 7.06 13.27 18.56
CA GLU A 140 6.25 12.66 19.63
C GLU A 140 6.52 11.16 19.73
N ILE A 141 6.50 10.62 20.95
CA ILE A 141 6.65 9.19 21.21
C ILE A 141 5.29 8.61 21.58
N VAL A 142 4.91 7.53 20.92
CA VAL A 142 3.71 6.73 21.22
C VAL A 142 4.10 5.32 21.64
N SER A 143 3.29 4.68 22.47
CA SER A 143 3.44 3.26 22.81
C SER A 143 2.61 2.42 21.84
N VAL A 144 3.22 1.42 21.19
CA VAL A 144 2.53 0.47 20.32
C VAL A 144 1.97 -0.66 21.17
N ILE A 145 0.65 -0.80 21.18
CA ILE A 145 -0.07 -1.79 21.98
C ILE A 145 -0.49 -3.01 21.16
N GLU A 146 -0.77 -2.82 19.86
CA GLU A 146 -1.03 -3.91 18.93
C GLU A 146 -0.42 -3.60 17.56
N GLU A 147 0.21 -4.60 16.95
CA GLU A 147 0.83 -4.50 15.63
C GLU A 147 -0.08 -5.10 14.56
N GLY A 148 -0.31 -4.34 13.49
CA GLY A 148 -0.97 -4.86 12.29
C GLY A 148 -0.12 -5.90 11.59
N LYS A 149 -0.73 -7.02 11.22
CA LYS A 149 -0.10 -8.12 10.47
C LYS A 149 -0.30 -8.03 8.97
N ASN A 150 -1.31 -7.26 8.54
CA ASN A 150 -1.56 -7.01 7.13
C ASN A 150 -0.80 -5.78 6.65
N SER A 151 -0.17 -5.90 5.48
CA SER A 151 0.35 -4.76 4.75
C SER A 151 -0.80 -4.09 3.98
N VAL A 152 -0.75 -2.77 3.87
CA VAL A 152 -1.70 -1.94 3.15
C VAL A 152 -0.95 -0.77 2.51
N ILE A 153 -1.54 -0.20 1.47
CA ILE A 153 -1.00 0.98 0.81
C ILE A 153 -1.82 2.20 1.24
N VAL A 154 -1.16 3.18 1.84
CA VAL A 154 -1.76 4.45 2.25
C VAL A 154 -0.96 5.59 1.64
N ASN A 155 -1.60 6.38 0.78
CA ASN A 155 -0.95 7.49 0.06
C ASN A 155 0.35 7.06 -0.63
N GLY A 156 0.30 5.94 -1.36
CA GLY A 156 1.45 5.35 -2.05
C GLY A 156 2.43 4.59 -1.14
N LYS A 157 2.43 4.84 0.17
CA LYS A 157 3.32 4.16 1.12
C LYS A 157 2.81 2.78 1.49
N THR A 158 3.69 1.79 1.43
CA THR A 158 3.39 0.42 1.86
C THR A 158 3.79 0.22 3.32
N GLY A 159 2.89 -0.35 4.13
CA GLY A 159 3.18 -0.66 5.53
C GLY A 159 1.95 -1.20 6.24
N SER A 160 1.98 -1.24 7.56
CA SER A 160 0.84 -1.70 8.37
C SER A 160 0.24 -0.57 9.18
N TRP A 161 -0.95 -0.77 9.72
CA TRP A 161 -1.44 0.04 10.82
C TRP A 161 -0.92 -0.51 12.15
N ALA A 162 -0.73 0.35 13.13
CA ALA A 162 -0.50 -0.03 14.52
C ALA A 162 -1.53 0.64 15.40
N LYS A 163 -1.99 -0.07 16.42
CA LYS A 163 -2.77 0.51 17.51
C LYS A 163 -1.80 1.06 18.54
N VAL A 164 -1.96 2.31 18.90
CA VAL A 164 -1.03 3.04 19.77
C VAL A 164 -1.76 3.75 20.89
N LYS A 165 -1.02 4.02 21.96
CA LYS A 165 -1.42 4.86 23.08
C LYS A 165 -0.51 6.09 23.13
N THR A 166 -1.12 7.28 23.15
CA THR A 166 -0.39 8.56 23.23
C THR A 166 -0.06 8.93 24.68
N LYS A 167 0.81 9.92 24.87
CA LYS A 167 1.10 10.50 26.21
C LYS A 167 -0.15 11.06 26.90
N ASN A 168 -1.15 11.47 26.12
CA ASN A 168 -2.44 11.97 26.60
C ASN A 168 -3.42 10.82 26.94
N ASN A 169 -2.96 9.57 26.93
CA ASN A 169 -3.73 8.35 27.12
C ASN A 169 -4.80 8.07 26.05
N ASN A 170 -4.80 8.78 24.92
CA ASN A 170 -5.66 8.46 23.79
C ASN A 170 -5.20 7.17 23.13
N VAL A 171 -6.15 6.33 22.73
CA VAL A 171 -5.89 5.05 22.04
C VAL A 171 -6.52 5.10 20.66
N GLY A 172 -5.75 4.74 19.64
CA GLY A 172 -6.21 4.72 18.26
C GLY A 172 -5.19 4.09 17.33
N PHE A 173 -5.38 4.28 16.03
CA PHE A 173 -4.57 3.69 14.97
C PHE A 173 -3.75 4.73 14.24
N VAL A 174 -2.50 4.38 13.94
CA VAL A 174 -1.58 5.16 13.12
C VAL A 174 -0.93 4.25 12.08
N PHE A 175 -0.53 4.82 10.95
CA PHE A 175 0.13 4.08 9.88
C PHE A 175 1.65 4.02 10.15
N THR A 176 2.21 2.81 10.25
CA THR A 176 3.56 2.57 10.77
C THR A 176 4.70 3.15 9.94
N PRO A 177 4.61 3.33 8.60
CA PRO A 177 5.63 4.07 7.83
C PRO A 177 5.85 5.52 8.26
N TYR A 178 5.00 6.07 9.11
CA TYR A 178 5.18 7.40 9.70
C TYR A 178 5.79 7.37 11.11
N LEU A 179 6.22 6.20 11.57
CA LEU A 179 6.90 5.97 12.84
C LEU A 179 8.29 5.37 12.61
N MET A 180 9.25 5.80 13.42
CA MET A 180 10.46 5.04 13.67
C MET A 180 10.24 4.17 14.91
N LEU A 181 10.32 2.85 14.77
CA LEU A 181 10.01 1.90 15.84
C LEU A 181 11.26 1.50 16.63
N SER A 182 11.11 1.35 17.95
CA SER A 182 12.17 0.89 18.86
C SER A 182 11.58 0.17 20.06
N LYS A 183 12.37 -0.74 20.69
CA LYS A 183 11.98 -1.41 21.95
C LYS A 183 12.18 -0.53 23.19
N SER A 184 12.95 0.56 23.07
CA SER A 184 13.17 1.53 24.14
C SER A 184 12.95 2.96 23.61
N PRO A 185 12.26 3.83 24.37
CA PRO A 185 12.10 5.23 24.00
C PRO A 185 13.44 5.99 24.06
N ASP A 186 14.40 5.54 24.87
CA ASP A 186 15.71 6.18 25.03
C ASP A 186 16.61 6.02 23.80
N ASN A 187 16.30 5.06 22.92
CA ASN A 187 17.02 4.87 21.66
C ASN A 187 16.68 5.95 20.63
N PHE A 188 15.62 6.73 20.86
CA PHE A 188 15.35 7.89 20.03
C PHE A 188 16.30 9.01 20.46
N VAL A 189 17.16 9.46 19.55
CA VAL A 189 18.12 10.55 19.84
C VAL A 189 17.36 11.87 19.95
N ILE A 190 16.78 12.11 21.14
CA ILE A 190 16.02 13.31 21.46
C ILE A 190 17.02 14.45 21.66
N GLY A 191 17.02 15.41 20.74
CA GLY A 191 17.83 16.63 20.83
C GLY A 191 18.81 16.86 19.67
N GLU A 192 18.96 15.87 18.79
CA GLU A 192 19.74 16.01 17.56
C GLU A 192 18.83 16.13 16.33
N ASP A 193 19.47 16.52 15.23
CA ASP A 193 18.89 16.43 13.91
C ASP A 193 18.95 14.96 13.45
N ILE A 194 17.87 14.48 12.87
CA ILE A 194 17.71 13.08 12.44
C ILE A 194 17.53 13.07 10.94
N GLU A 195 18.25 12.19 10.25
CA GLU A 195 17.98 11.93 8.84
C GLU A 195 17.68 10.45 8.62
N SER A 196 16.60 10.18 7.89
CA SER A 196 16.18 8.85 7.52
C SER A 196 16.03 8.75 6.00
N LYS A 197 16.47 7.63 5.42
CA LYS A 197 16.22 7.34 4.01
C LYS A 197 14.72 7.27 3.75
N GLU A 198 14.28 7.93 2.69
CA GLU A 198 12.89 7.93 2.26
C GLU A 198 12.87 8.10 0.74
N LYS A 199 12.57 7.03 0.01
CA LYS A 199 12.48 7.08 -1.45
C LYS A 199 11.07 7.43 -1.90
N GLY A 200 10.94 8.01 -3.07
CA GLY A 200 9.65 8.29 -3.70
C GLY A 200 9.69 9.58 -4.50
N TRP A 201 8.57 10.30 -4.46
CA TRP A 201 8.33 11.51 -5.21
C TRP A 201 7.83 12.63 -4.30
N ALA A 202 8.23 13.85 -4.63
CA ALA A 202 7.76 15.08 -4.02
C ALA A 202 7.10 15.95 -5.09
N TYR A 203 5.95 16.54 -4.77
CA TYR A 203 5.25 17.54 -5.58
C TYR A 203 5.31 18.88 -4.87
N THR A 204 5.82 19.91 -5.53
CA THR A 204 5.89 21.26 -4.97
C THR A 204 4.53 21.95 -5.08
N THR A 205 3.95 22.33 -3.95
CA THR A 205 2.62 22.97 -3.90
C THR A 205 2.67 24.49 -3.89
N THR A 206 3.83 25.07 -3.60
CA THR A 206 4.08 26.51 -3.53
C THR A 206 5.53 26.79 -3.85
N PHE A 207 5.85 27.91 -4.50
CA PHE A 207 7.23 28.32 -4.73
C PHE A 207 7.99 28.58 -3.40
N PRO A 208 9.14 27.93 -3.15
CA PRO A 208 9.97 28.22 -1.99
C PRO A 208 10.95 29.36 -2.29
N ASN A 209 10.97 30.44 -1.51
CA ASN A 209 12.01 31.47 -1.66
C ASN A 209 13.40 30.99 -1.18
N THR A 210 13.44 29.90 -0.41
CA THR A 210 14.65 29.39 0.21
C THR A 210 14.65 27.87 0.13
N VAL A 211 15.76 27.32 -0.35
CA VAL A 211 16.09 25.90 -0.24
C VAL A 211 17.31 25.74 0.66
N TYR A 212 17.70 24.50 0.96
CA TYR A 212 18.74 24.24 1.94
C TYR A 212 19.78 23.27 1.39
N ILE A 213 21.05 23.57 1.64
CA ILE A 213 22.17 22.69 1.31
C ILE A 213 22.76 22.13 2.58
N LYS A 214 23.04 20.82 2.60
CA LYS A 214 23.63 20.16 3.76
C LYS A 214 25.15 20.26 3.73
N LYS A 215 25.75 20.82 4.78
CA LYS A 215 27.21 20.87 4.98
C LYS A 215 27.54 20.44 6.40
N HIS A 216 28.54 19.58 6.58
CA HIS A 216 28.95 19.07 7.91
C HIS A 216 27.77 18.59 8.79
N GLY A 217 26.81 17.89 8.17
CA GLY A 217 25.65 17.36 8.89
C GLY A 217 24.50 18.34 9.12
N LYS A 218 24.63 19.63 8.77
CA LYS A 218 23.61 20.67 9.04
C LYS A 218 23.09 21.32 7.76
N LEU A 219 21.83 21.77 7.82
CA LEU A 219 21.18 22.50 6.72
C LEU A 219 21.51 24.00 6.76
N TYR A 220 21.93 24.55 5.63
CA TYR A 220 22.20 25.98 5.43
C TYR A 220 21.23 26.53 4.39
N PRO A 221 20.49 27.60 4.69
CA PRO A 221 19.58 28.21 3.73
C PRO A 221 20.36 28.86 2.58
N VAL A 222 19.85 28.72 1.37
CA VAL A 222 20.32 29.39 0.16
C VAL A 222 19.11 29.93 -0.61
N GLU A 223 19.32 30.97 -1.41
CA GLU A 223 18.30 31.46 -2.33
C GLU A 223 17.90 30.35 -3.30
N ASN A 224 16.61 30.25 -3.61
CA ASN A 224 16.12 29.20 -4.49
C ASN A 224 16.31 29.57 -5.96
N ASP A 225 17.17 28.82 -6.65
CA ASP A 225 17.39 28.87 -8.10
C ASP A 225 17.13 27.53 -8.82
N GLN A 226 16.66 26.49 -8.09
CA GLN A 226 16.57 25.11 -8.61
C GLN A 226 15.15 24.53 -8.54
N VAL A 227 14.33 25.01 -7.60
CA VAL A 227 13.02 24.43 -7.31
C VAL A 227 11.90 25.33 -7.82
N SER A 228 11.06 24.78 -8.67
CA SER A 228 9.87 25.43 -9.21
C SER A 228 8.62 24.98 -8.48
N GLU A 229 7.57 25.78 -8.55
CA GLU A 229 6.23 25.39 -8.08
C GLU A 229 5.55 24.45 -9.07
N ASN A 230 4.67 23.57 -8.58
CA ASN A 230 3.83 22.67 -9.38
C ASN A 230 4.61 21.63 -10.19
N GLU A 231 5.78 21.25 -9.67
CA GLU A 231 6.74 20.33 -10.28
C GLU A 231 6.92 19.06 -9.44
N PHE A 232 7.36 17.99 -10.09
CA PHE A 232 7.67 16.71 -9.44
C PHE A 232 9.18 16.53 -9.33
N TYR A 233 9.62 16.04 -8.18
CA TYR A 233 11.01 15.75 -7.87
C TYR A 233 11.12 14.35 -7.29
N LEU A 234 12.27 13.71 -7.48
CA LEU A 234 12.59 12.50 -6.73
C LEU A 234 12.89 12.85 -5.28
N LEU A 235 12.58 11.91 -4.40
CA LEU A 235 12.82 12.00 -2.97
C LEU A 235 13.87 10.96 -2.57
N ASP A 236 14.85 11.38 -1.80
CA ASP A 236 15.92 10.50 -1.30
C ASP A 236 15.90 10.30 0.22
N SER A 237 15.64 11.38 0.95
CA SER A 237 15.68 11.36 2.41
C SER A 237 14.76 12.39 3.05
N ARG A 238 14.54 12.19 4.35
CA ARG A 238 13.87 13.13 5.22
C ARG A 238 14.81 13.54 6.33
N TYR A 239 14.94 14.84 6.52
CA TYR A 239 15.72 15.47 7.57
C TYR A 239 14.79 16.15 8.58
N ILE A 240 14.95 15.84 9.86
CA ILE A 240 14.15 16.38 10.96
C ILE A 240 15.09 17.09 11.91
N THR A 241 14.95 18.41 12.03
CA THR A 241 15.81 19.19 12.93
C THR A 241 15.51 18.91 14.41
N LYS A 242 16.41 19.36 15.29
CA LYS A 242 16.23 19.30 16.75
C LYS A 242 14.92 19.95 17.22
N ASP A 243 14.50 21.04 16.58
CA ASP A 243 13.25 21.78 16.84
C ASP A 243 12.02 21.20 16.09
N GLY A 244 12.16 20.07 15.38
CA GLY A 244 11.04 19.34 14.79
C GLY A 244 10.59 19.83 13.42
N LYS A 245 11.35 20.72 12.77
CA LYS A 245 11.10 21.09 11.37
C LYS A 245 11.50 19.94 10.47
N VAL A 246 10.69 19.69 9.46
CA VAL A 246 10.88 18.59 8.52
C VAL A 246 11.31 19.17 7.17
N PHE A 247 12.36 18.60 6.61
CA PHE A 247 12.87 18.89 5.28
C PHE A 247 12.98 17.58 4.51
N PHE A 248 12.81 17.67 3.20
CA PHE A 248 12.92 16.56 2.29
C PHE A 248 14.08 16.82 1.34
N HIS A 249 14.99 15.85 1.22
CA HIS A 249 16.03 15.86 0.21
C HIS A 249 15.40 15.50 -1.13
N ILE A 250 15.36 16.46 -2.04
CA ILE A 250 14.75 16.33 -3.36
C ILE A 250 15.79 16.56 -4.45
N TYR A 251 15.61 15.86 -5.55
CA TYR A 251 16.51 15.99 -6.69
C TYR A 251 15.80 15.76 -8.03
N LYS A 252 16.41 16.30 -9.07
CA LYS A 252 16.08 16.05 -10.48
C LYS A 252 17.39 15.75 -11.20
N GLN A 253 17.35 14.77 -12.09
CA GLN A 253 18.53 14.27 -12.77
C GLN A 253 18.24 14.01 -14.24
N THR A 254 19.26 14.23 -15.06
CA THR A 254 19.28 13.81 -16.46
C THR A 254 20.37 12.78 -16.65
N GLY A 255 20.10 11.82 -17.52
CA GLY A 255 21.06 10.78 -17.87
C GLY A 255 21.66 11.01 -19.24
N ARG A 256 22.86 10.51 -19.46
CA ARG A 256 23.45 10.37 -20.79
C ARG A 256 24.21 9.06 -20.87
N LYS A 257 24.05 8.34 -21.97
CA LYS A 257 24.78 7.10 -22.20
C LYS A 257 25.58 7.20 -23.50
N ALA A 258 26.91 7.23 -23.42
CA ALA A 258 27.76 7.44 -24.60
C ALA A 258 27.67 6.29 -25.62
N ASP A 259 27.62 5.06 -25.14
CA ASP A 259 27.36 3.87 -25.93
C ASP A 259 26.74 2.76 -25.08
N TRP A 260 26.43 1.61 -25.68
CA TRP A 260 25.76 0.51 -25.01
C TRP A 260 26.48 -0.03 -23.76
N TYR A 261 27.81 0.00 -23.74
CA TYR A 261 28.64 -0.58 -22.67
C TYR A 261 29.05 0.45 -21.63
N SER A 262 28.80 1.73 -21.89
CA SER A 262 29.12 2.83 -20.99
C SER A 262 28.15 2.88 -19.81
N GLU A 263 28.67 3.28 -18.65
CA GLU A 263 27.84 3.67 -17.52
C GLU A 263 27.03 4.93 -17.87
N ILE A 264 25.86 5.10 -17.26
CA ILE A 264 25.06 6.31 -17.45
C ILE A 264 25.71 7.44 -16.67
N GLU A 265 26.10 8.50 -17.38
CA GLU A 265 26.52 9.76 -16.77
C GLU A 265 25.28 10.50 -16.28
N VAL A 266 25.31 10.96 -15.02
CA VAL A 266 24.18 11.62 -14.36
C VAL A 266 24.53 13.07 -14.06
N GLU A 267 23.68 13.98 -14.50
CA GLU A 267 23.75 15.41 -14.19
C GLU A 267 22.52 15.84 -13.40
N TYR A 268 22.74 16.46 -12.24
CA TYR A 268 21.66 16.91 -11.36
C TYR A 268 21.26 18.36 -11.67
N SER A 269 20.01 18.57 -12.08
CA SER A 269 19.41 19.90 -12.26
C SER A 269 18.84 20.44 -10.94
N THR A 270 18.62 19.58 -9.94
CA THR A 270 18.23 19.95 -8.59
C THR A 270 18.86 18.96 -7.62
N ASP A 271 19.45 19.46 -6.54
CA ASP A 271 19.97 18.65 -5.42
C ASP A 271 19.95 19.52 -4.17
N CYS A 272 18.85 19.48 -3.42
CA CYS A 272 18.67 20.32 -2.25
C CYS A 272 17.64 19.77 -1.26
N TYR A 273 17.59 20.38 -0.08
CA TYR A 273 16.58 20.13 0.93
C TYR A 273 15.50 21.21 0.88
N ILE A 274 14.24 20.78 0.89
CA ILE A 274 13.07 21.66 0.90
C ILE A 274 12.21 21.44 2.13
N SER A 275 11.67 22.52 2.71
CA SER A 275 10.76 22.42 3.85
C SER A 275 9.49 21.65 3.48
N SER A 276 9.01 20.80 4.39
CA SER A 276 7.76 20.04 4.23
C SER A 276 6.52 20.91 3.99
N ASN A 277 6.60 22.21 4.27
CA ASN A 277 5.50 23.15 4.03
C ASN A 277 5.27 23.45 2.55
N HIS A 278 6.28 23.21 1.70
CA HIS A 278 6.22 23.51 0.27
C HIS A 278 5.96 22.26 -0.59
N VAL A 279 5.92 21.07 0.01
CA VAL A 279 5.84 19.80 -0.74
C VAL A 279 4.83 18.80 -0.18
N LYS A 280 4.35 17.94 -1.07
CA LYS A 280 3.59 16.73 -0.76
C LYS A 280 4.36 15.54 -1.29
N VAL A 281 4.48 14.49 -0.48
CA VAL A 281 5.32 13.32 -0.81
C VAL A 281 4.50 12.03 -0.88
N SER A 282 4.96 11.10 -1.70
CA SER A 282 4.39 9.76 -1.90
C SER A 282 5.52 8.81 -2.29
N ASP A 283 5.43 7.53 -1.94
CA ASP A 283 6.40 6.52 -2.45
C ASP A 283 6.16 6.21 -3.94
N ARG A 284 5.00 6.63 -4.47
CA ARG A 284 4.51 6.34 -5.82
C ARG A 284 4.12 7.62 -6.55
N TYR A 285 4.72 7.86 -7.70
CA TYR A 285 4.51 8.97 -8.62
C TYR A 285 3.06 9.03 -9.08
N ALA A 286 2.53 7.92 -9.57
CA ALA A 286 1.20 7.89 -10.18
C ALA A 286 0.09 8.31 -9.20
N VAL A 287 0.20 7.87 -7.95
CA VAL A 287 -0.69 8.28 -6.86
C VAL A 287 -0.57 9.78 -6.63
N LEU A 288 0.65 10.31 -6.52
CA LEU A 288 0.89 11.73 -6.29
C LEU A 288 0.39 12.59 -7.47
N TYR A 289 0.71 12.18 -8.70
CA TYR A 289 0.24 12.82 -9.93
C TYR A 289 -1.28 12.90 -9.96
N SER A 290 -1.97 11.79 -9.68
CA SER A 290 -3.42 11.72 -9.73
C SER A 290 -4.12 12.68 -8.73
N GLN A 291 -3.45 13.05 -7.64
CA GLN A 291 -3.96 13.99 -6.64
C GLN A 291 -3.88 15.45 -7.10
N PHE A 292 -2.84 15.81 -7.85
CA PHE A 292 -2.53 17.21 -8.17
C PHE A 292 -2.72 17.59 -9.65
N LYS A 293 -2.59 16.63 -10.58
CA LYS A 293 -2.68 16.88 -12.03
C LYS A 293 -3.93 16.29 -12.68
N GLU A 294 -4.55 15.27 -12.07
CA GLU A 294 -5.79 14.68 -12.62
C GLU A 294 -7.03 15.24 -11.91
N SER A 295 -7.91 15.87 -12.69
CA SER A 295 -9.16 16.46 -12.20
C SER A 295 -10.36 15.50 -12.36
N ASP A 296 -10.30 14.57 -13.31
CA ASP A 296 -11.34 13.57 -13.52
C ASP A 296 -11.26 12.49 -12.43
N LYS A 297 -12.32 12.42 -11.62
CA LYS A 297 -12.43 11.47 -10.49
C LYS A 297 -12.36 10.01 -10.94
N LYS A 298 -12.85 9.67 -12.13
CA LYS A 298 -12.82 8.31 -12.66
C LYS A 298 -11.42 7.96 -13.16
N LYS A 299 -10.75 8.86 -13.89
CA LYS A 299 -9.35 8.67 -14.28
C LYS A 299 -8.44 8.53 -13.06
N ARG A 300 -8.63 9.37 -12.04
CA ARG A 300 -7.90 9.25 -10.77
C ARG A 300 -8.03 7.85 -10.16
N LYS A 301 -9.26 7.32 -10.04
CA LYS A 301 -9.48 5.95 -9.56
C LYS A 301 -8.82 4.88 -10.42
N LEU A 302 -8.83 5.06 -11.75
CA LEU A 302 -8.18 4.13 -12.68
C LEU A 302 -6.66 4.16 -12.54
N ILE A 303 -6.05 5.34 -12.37
CA ILE A 303 -4.60 5.51 -12.11
C ILE A 303 -4.22 4.85 -10.79
N GLU A 304 -4.95 5.14 -9.71
CA GLU A 304 -4.72 4.55 -8.40
C GLU A 304 -4.86 3.02 -8.43
N PHE A 305 -5.86 2.51 -9.17
CA PHE A 305 -6.03 1.07 -9.35
C PHE A 305 -4.91 0.46 -10.19
N LEU A 306 -4.49 1.11 -11.28
CA LEU A 306 -3.41 0.64 -12.13
C LEU A 306 -2.08 0.57 -11.36
N ASP A 307 -1.73 1.60 -10.59
CA ASP A 307 -0.51 1.63 -9.77
C ASP A 307 -0.46 0.46 -8.78
N GLN A 308 -1.59 0.10 -8.17
CA GLN A 308 -1.69 -1.06 -7.29
C GLN A 308 -1.51 -2.40 -8.02
N GLN A 309 -1.69 -2.44 -9.34
CA GLN A 309 -1.71 -3.67 -10.15
C GLN A 309 -0.48 -3.84 -11.05
N SER A 310 0.28 -2.77 -11.32
CA SER A 310 1.44 -2.78 -12.22
C SER A 310 2.71 -3.28 -11.54
N GLY A 311 2.90 -3.00 -10.25
CA GLY A 311 4.18 -3.21 -9.53
C GLY A 311 5.26 -2.21 -9.96
N GLU A 312 5.27 -1.81 -11.22
CA GLU A 312 6.12 -0.78 -11.81
C GLU A 312 5.62 0.64 -11.53
N GLU A 313 6.53 1.60 -11.59
CA GLU A 313 6.22 3.03 -11.52
C GLU A 313 5.62 3.48 -12.85
N ILE A 314 4.31 3.69 -12.94
CA ILE A 314 3.64 4.13 -14.17
C ILE A 314 3.75 5.66 -14.34
N ASP A 315 3.69 6.17 -15.58
CA ASP A 315 3.65 7.60 -15.90
C ASP A 315 2.26 8.04 -16.40
N PRO A 316 1.38 8.56 -15.52
CA PRO A 316 0.07 9.05 -15.95
C PRO A 316 0.12 10.29 -16.85
N ALA A 317 1.25 11.02 -16.89
CA ALA A 317 1.41 12.15 -17.82
C ALA A 317 1.55 11.67 -19.27
N LYS A 318 2.02 10.43 -19.45
CA LYS A 318 2.15 9.75 -20.75
C LYS A 318 1.17 8.58 -20.82
N SER A 319 -0.11 8.88 -20.65
CA SER A 319 -1.15 7.86 -20.60
C SER A 319 -2.40 8.24 -21.39
N ASP A 320 -2.86 7.30 -22.22
CA ASP A 320 -4.12 7.37 -22.94
C ASP A 320 -5.18 6.47 -22.30
N PHE A 321 -6.40 6.99 -22.20
CA PHE A 321 -7.53 6.32 -21.55
C PHE A 321 -8.66 6.14 -22.55
N TYR A 322 -9.00 4.88 -22.83
CA TYR A 322 -10.14 4.51 -23.67
C TYR A 322 -11.19 3.78 -22.87
N THR A 323 -12.44 3.87 -23.33
CA THR A 323 -13.55 3.09 -22.78
C THR A 323 -14.33 2.47 -23.93
N PHE A 324 -14.64 1.19 -23.83
CA PHE A 324 -15.52 0.52 -24.78
C PHE A 324 -16.58 -0.32 -24.07
N ILE A 325 -17.66 -0.62 -24.78
CA ILE A 325 -18.77 -1.43 -24.27
C ILE A 325 -18.88 -2.68 -25.14
N SER A 326 -18.94 -3.84 -24.51
CA SER A 326 -19.20 -5.11 -25.20
C SER A 326 -20.19 -5.93 -24.38
N LYS A 327 -21.25 -6.43 -25.02
CA LYS A 327 -22.33 -7.19 -24.36
C LYS A 327 -22.93 -6.48 -23.13
N LYS A 328 -23.06 -5.15 -23.18
CA LYS A 328 -23.52 -4.25 -22.08
C LYS A 328 -22.58 -4.14 -20.87
N GLU A 329 -21.41 -4.78 -20.93
CA GLU A 329 -20.34 -4.64 -19.95
C GLU A 329 -19.39 -3.52 -20.38
N LYS A 330 -18.82 -2.80 -19.42
CA LYS A 330 -17.94 -1.65 -19.66
C LYS A 330 -16.49 -2.02 -19.37
N TYR A 331 -15.60 -1.62 -20.27
CA TYR A 331 -14.17 -1.90 -20.19
C TYR A 331 -13.38 -0.60 -20.35
N HIS A 332 -12.25 -0.53 -19.66
CA HIS A 332 -11.29 0.57 -19.71
C HIS A 332 -9.96 0.06 -20.23
N VAL A 333 -9.40 0.75 -21.20
CA VAL A 333 -8.06 0.49 -21.72
C VAL A 333 -7.18 1.66 -21.31
N ILE A 334 -6.04 1.37 -20.72
CA ILE A 334 -5.03 2.37 -20.38
C ILE A 334 -3.77 1.99 -21.13
N ILE A 335 -3.29 2.88 -22.00
CA ILE A 335 -1.99 2.77 -22.64
C ILE A 335 -1.06 3.74 -21.95
N THR A 336 0.10 3.30 -21.50
CA THR A 336 0.99 4.08 -20.63
C THR A 336 2.45 3.69 -20.82
N SER A 337 3.33 4.32 -20.06
CA SER A 337 4.75 3.99 -19.94
C SER A 337 5.17 3.93 -18.48
N THR A 338 6.38 3.43 -18.25
CA THR A 338 7.02 3.55 -16.94
C THR A 338 7.53 4.97 -16.73
N LYS A 339 7.44 5.46 -15.49
CA LYS A 339 8.02 6.73 -15.09
C LYS A 339 9.51 6.54 -14.83
N SER A 340 10.32 7.18 -15.66
CA SER A 340 11.77 7.25 -15.46
C SER A 340 12.14 8.12 -14.26
N GLU A 341 13.22 7.76 -13.58
CA GLU A 341 13.89 8.60 -12.59
C GLU A 341 14.69 9.75 -13.23
N PHE A 342 14.93 9.69 -14.54
CA PHE A 342 15.54 10.76 -15.31
C PHE A 342 14.45 11.63 -15.93
N GLU A 343 14.62 12.96 -15.86
CA GLU A 343 13.76 13.89 -16.60
C GLU A 343 13.91 13.69 -18.11
N ASP A 344 15.16 13.48 -18.52
CA ASP A 344 15.56 13.13 -19.87
C ASP A 344 16.79 12.21 -19.77
N CYS A 345 16.92 11.29 -20.71
CA CYS A 345 18.07 10.42 -20.80
C CYS A 345 18.52 10.31 -22.25
N ARG A 346 19.53 11.11 -22.59
CA ARG A 346 20.05 11.19 -23.95
C ARG A 346 20.79 9.90 -24.28
N ASP A 347 20.46 9.34 -25.44
CA ASP A 347 21.06 8.11 -25.98
C ASP A 347 20.83 6.87 -25.09
N CYS A 348 19.90 6.95 -24.14
CA CYS A 348 19.51 5.82 -23.31
C CYS A 348 18.43 5.00 -24.02
N PHE A 349 18.61 3.68 -24.04
CA PHE A 349 17.65 2.78 -24.66
C PHE A 349 16.54 2.42 -23.67
N TYR A 350 15.57 3.32 -23.52
CA TYR A 350 14.32 3.01 -22.83
C TYR A 350 13.28 2.46 -23.80
N GLY A 351 12.27 1.78 -23.27
CA GLY A 351 11.07 1.54 -24.06
C GLY A 351 10.50 2.88 -24.50
N ASP A 352 10.02 2.94 -25.74
CA ASP A 352 9.35 4.12 -26.27
C ASP A 352 8.13 4.47 -25.40
N ASP A 353 7.64 5.70 -25.53
CA ASP A 353 6.42 6.11 -24.84
C ASP A 353 5.20 5.30 -25.32
N TYR A 354 4.19 5.16 -24.46
CA TYR A 354 2.93 4.43 -24.73
C TYR A 354 3.14 2.96 -25.07
N ASN A 355 4.04 2.28 -24.37
CA ASN A 355 4.47 0.92 -24.69
C ASN A 355 3.86 -0.18 -23.81
N LEU A 356 3.11 0.20 -22.77
CA LEU A 356 2.37 -0.70 -21.90
C LEU A 356 0.87 -0.53 -22.13
N VAL A 357 0.11 -1.62 -22.04
CA VAL A 357 -1.35 -1.58 -22.08
C VAL A 357 -1.96 -2.42 -20.97
N PHE A 358 -3.02 -1.90 -20.38
CA PHE A 358 -3.82 -2.56 -19.36
C PHE A 358 -5.28 -2.45 -19.72
N VAL A 359 -6.03 -3.54 -19.53
CA VAL A 359 -7.48 -3.56 -19.71
C VAL A 359 -8.17 -3.98 -18.44
N PHE A 360 -9.16 -3.19 -18.05
CA PHE A 360 -9.96 -3.40 -16.86
C PHE A 360 -11.43 -3.57 -17.22
N HIS A 361 -12.06 -4.60 -16.68
CA HIS A 361 -13.52 -4.75 -16.65
C HIS A 361 -14.07 -3.97 -15.46
N GLU A 362 -15.05 -3.08 -15.70
CA GLU A 362 -15.75 -2.33 -14.66
C GLU A 362 -17.07 -3.01 -14.32
N LYS A 363 -17.22 -3.41 -13.05
CA LYS A 363 -18.48 -3.95 -12.51
C LYS A 363 -18.69 -3.44 -11.09
N ASP A 364 -19.90 -2.95 -10.79
CA ASP A 364 -20.26 -2.43 -9.46
C ASP A 364 -19.28 -1.38 -8.91
N ASN A 365 -18.77 -0.50 -9.80
CA ASN A 365 -17.78 0.53 -9.48
C ASN A 365 -16.44 -0.03 -8.95
N GLN A 366 -16.17 -1.30 -9.25
CA GLN A 366 -14.90 -1.98 -9.05
C GLN A 366 -14.27 -2.32 -10.39
N PHE A 367 -12.94 -2.41 -10.40
CA PHE A 367 -12.16 -2.76 -11.58
C PHE A 367 -11.56 -4.15 -11.39
N LYS A 368 -11.54 -4.93 -12.45
CA LYS A 368 -10.82 -6.20 -12.53
C LYS A 368 -9.91 -6.18 -13.74
N LYS A 369 -8.59 -6.36 -13.54
CA LYS A 369 -7.63 -6.52 -14.64
C LYS A 369 -7.98 -7.79 -15.43
N ILE A 370 -8.19 -7.65 -16.73
CA ILE A 370 -8.44 -8.78 -17.63
C ILE A 370 -7.28 -9.01 -18.58
N PHE A 371 -6.54 -7.95 -18.94
CA PHE A 371 -5.40 -8.02 -19.83
C PHE A 371 -4.31 -7.05 -19.40
N SER A 372 -3.06 -7.44 -19.60
CA SER A 372 -1.91 -6.56 -19.55
C SER A 372 -0.81 -7.09 -20.45
N SER A 373 -0.18 -6.21 -21.22
CA SER A 373 0.97 -6.55 -22.06
C SER A 373 1.83 -5.31 -22.25
N GLY A 374 3.08 -5.51 -22.66
CA GLY A 374 4.01 -4.42 -22.98
C GLY A 374 4.96 -4.82 -24.10
N GLY A 375 5.47 -3.82 -24.80
CA GLY A 375 6.53 -3.97 -25.80
C GLY A 375 7.63 -2.94 -25.59
N SER A 376 8.74 -3.06 -26.31
CA SER A 376 9.79 -2.02 -26.27
C SER A 376 9.51 -0.83 -27.18
N ARG A 377 8.52 -0.90 -28.08
CA ARG A 377 8.26 0.12 -29.11
C ARG A 377 6.92 0.84 -28.98
N SER A 378 5.83 0.11 -28.82
CA SER A 378 4.52 0.75 -28.65
C SER A 378 3.46 -0.26 -28.24
N ALA A 379 2.38 0.27 -27.69
CA ALA A 379 1.11 -0.37 -27.55
C ALA A 379 0.05 0.56 -28.16
N SER A 380 -0.94 -0.02 -28.82
CA SER A 380 -2.07 0.73 -29.40
C SER A 380 -3.37 -0.02 -29.19
N PHE A 381 -4.46 0.73 -29.17
CA PHE A 381 -5.82 0.21 -29.05
C PHE A 381 -6.67 0.75 -30.20
N GLY A 382 -7.43 -0.13 -30.85
CA GLY A 382 -8.27 0.24 -31.97
C GLY A 382 -9.57 -0.57 -32.04
N GLU A 383 -10.56 0.01 -32.70
CA GLU A 383 -11.81 -0.67 -33.03
C GLU A 383 -11.92 -0.81 -34.56
N THR A 384 -12.27 -1.99 -35.04
CA THR A 384 -12.56 -2.23 -36.47
C THR A 384 -13.70 -3.23 -36.62
N ASN A 385 -14.74 -2.85 -37.37
CA ASN A 385 -15.92 -3.68 -37.59
C ASN A 385 -16.55 -4.20 -36.27
N LYS A 386 -16.67 -3.33 -35.26
CA LYS A 386 -17.16 -3.64 -33.91
C LYS A 386 -16.34 -4.68 -33.14
N ASN A 387 -15.12 -4.95 -33.58
CA ASN A 387 -14.14 -5.76 -32.85
C ASN A 387 -13.07 -4.82 -32.29
N PHE A 388 -12.61 -5.14 -31.09
CA PHE A 388 -11.58 -4.36 -30.39
C PHE A 388 -10.25 -5.10 -30.47
N TYR A 389 -9.19 -4.36 -30.75
CA TYR A 389 -7.85 -4.89 -30.95
C TYR A 389 -6.84 -4.13 -30.12
N ILE A 390 -5.82 -4.85 -29.68
CA ILE A 390 -4.60 -4.30 -29.10
C ILE A 390 -3.44 -4.75 -29.98
N THR A 391 -2.57 -3.83 -30.35
CA THR A 391 -1.33 -4.17 -31.05
C THR A 391 -0.15 -3.76 -30.20
N ILE A 392 0.77 -4.70 -29.98
CA ILE A 392 2.01 -4.50 -29.23
C ILE A 392 3.17 -4.64 -30.20
N ALA A 393 4.01 -3.62 -30.29
CA ALA A 393 5.23 -3.67 -31.07
C ALA A 393 6.44 -3.77 -30.14
N THR A 394 7.35 -4.69 -30.47
CA THR A 394 8.60 -4.89 -29.77
C THR A 394 9.75 -5.05 -30.75
N SER A 395 10.91 -4.55 -30.37
CA SER A 395 12.18 -4.86 -31.03
C SER A 395 13.05 -5.74 -30.14
N PRO A 396 13.91 -6.59 -30.74
CA PRO A 396 14.94 -7.31 -30.03
C PRO A 396 15.86 -6.36 -29.26
N LEU A 397 16.46 -6.87 -28.18
CA LEU A 397 17.53 -6.15 -27.51
C LEU A 397 18.75 -6.05 -28.44
N PRO A 398 19.51 -4.94 -28.39
CA PRO A 398 20.70 -4.75 -29.22
C PRO A 398 21.79 -5.84 -29.05
N GLU A 399 21.78 -6.57 -27.94
CA GLU A 399 22.74 -7.64 -27.62
C GLU A 399 22.42 -8.98 -28.28
N GLY A 400 21.31 -9.10 -29.00
CA GLY A 400 20.86 -10.34 -29.63
C GLY A 400 21.35 -10.55 -31.06
N ASP A 401 21.17 -11.76 -31.58
CA ASP A 401 21.48 -12.12 -32.97
C ASP A 401 20.52 -11.47 -34.00
N GLU A 402 19.38 -10.95 -33.53
CA GLU A 402 18.40 -10.25 -34.37
C GLU A 402 18.64 -8.74 -34.37
N SER A 403 18.53 -8.10 -35.53
CA SER A 403 18.70 -6.64 -35.65
C SER A 403 17.70 -5.89 -34.75
N PRO A 404 18.14 -4.90 -33.94
CA PRO A 404 17.22 -4.05 -33.18
C PRO A 404 16.33 -3.15 -34.04
N SER A 405 16.55 -3.11 -35.36
CA SER A 405 15.63 -2.49 -36.34
C SER A 405 14.42 -3.38 -36.68
N THR A 406 14.48 -4.68 -36.38
CA THR A 406 13.36 -5.59 -36.61
C THR A 406 12.23 -5.27 -35.63
N ILE A 407 10.99 -5.24 -36.14
CA ILE A 407 9.80 -4.98 -35.32
C ILE A 407 8.92 -6.22 -35.37
N LYS A 408 8.71 -6.84 -34.22
CA LYS A 408 7.68 -7.87 -34.02
C LYS A 408 6.42 -7.20 -33.50
N SER A 409 5.31 -7.40 -34.21
CA SER A 409 4.00 -6.85 -33.88
C SER A 409 3.05 -7.98 -33.52
N SER A 410 2.66 -8.06 -32.26
CA SER A 410 1.65 -9.01 -31.76
C SER A 410 0.29 -8.33 -31.71
N LYS A 411 -0.70 -8.89 -32.39
CA LYS A 411 -2.07 -8.37 -32.45
C LYS A 411 -3.00 -9.26 -31.63
N TYR A 412 -3.71 -8.64 -30.69
CA TYR A 412 -4.65 -9.30 -29.81
C TYR A 412 -6.07 -8.83 -30.11
N LYS A 413 -7.03 -9.76 -30.08
CA LYS A 413 -8.45 -9.49 -30.33
C LYS A 413 -9.29 -9.78 -29.11
N PHE A 414 -10.24 -8.89 -28.82
CA PHE A 414 -11.19 -9.09 -27.76
C PHE A 414 -12.21 -10.19 -28.08
N ASN A 415 -12.25 -11.25 -27.27
CA ASN A 415 -13.17 -12.39 -27.42
C ASN A 415 -14.52 -12.21 -26.70
N GLY A 416 -14.72 -11.08 -26.03
CA GLY A 416 -15.90 -10.79 -25.20
C GLY A 416 -15.63 -10.82 -23.69
N THR A 417 -14.50 -11.37 -23.25
CA THR A 417 -14.08 -11.44 -21.84
C THR A 417 -12.60 -11.10 -21.63
N ASN A 418 -11.76 -11.40 -22.62
CA ASN A 418 -10.33 -11.12 -22.61
C ASN A 418 -9.82 -10.81 -24.03
N PHE A 419 -8.57 -10.40 -24.14
CA PHE A 419 -7.83 -10.25 -25.40
C PHE A 419 -6.94 -11.48 -25.63
N ASP A 420 -7.19 -12.19 -26.74
CA ASP A 420 -6.41 -13.35 -27.14
C ASP A 420 -5.51 -12.99 -28.33
N LEU A 421 -4.34 -13.61 -28.41
CA LEU A 421 -3.42 -13.43 -29.53
C LEU A 421 -4.08 -13.91 -30.84
N GLU A 422 -4.22 -13.00 -31.81
CA GLU A 422 -4.79 -13.29 -33.14
C GLU A 422 -3.68 -13.56 -34.16
N SER A 423 -2.62 -12.75 -34.16
CA SER A 423 -1.50 -12.90 -35.08
C SER A 423 -0.21 -12.27 -34.52
N GLU A 424 0.92 -12.72 -35.06
CA GLU A 424 2.22 -12.07 -34.90
C GLU A 424 2.86 -11.87 -36.27
N GLU A 425 3.35 -10.65 -36.51
CA GLU A 425 4.01 -10.26 -37.74
C GLU A 425 5.42 -9.77 -37.43
N LYS A 426 6.39 -10.14 -38.28
CA LYS A 426 7.78 -9.71 -38.16
C LYS A 426 8.09 -8.85 -39.39
N ASN A 427 8.34 -7.57 -39.15
CA ASN A 427 8.69 -6.57 -40.15
C ASN A 427 10.17 -6.21 -40.10
#